data_AF-A0A6A6WV51-F1
#
_entry.id   AF-A0A6A6WV51-F1
#
_cell.length_a   1.000
_cell.length_b   1.000
_cell.length_c   1.000
_cell.angle_alpha   90.00
_cell.angle_beta   90.00
_cell.angle_gamma   90.00
#
_symmetry.space_group_name_H-M   'P 1'
#
loop_
_entity.id
_entity.type
_entity.pdbx_description
1 polymer ?
#
loop_
_entity_poly.entity_id
_entity_poly.type
_entity_poly.pdbx_seq_one_letter_code
_entity_poly.pdbx_strand_id
1 'polypeptide(L)'
;MATIKRDSMEATSELSAQLKSTTLSTPTSTPSAKPPRSHLTTLPPPILNTIFSHLLDTELVNANISNVSYTHTLQPSGTLQFQASRPPFPVHTALFRVSKKLSEAARAYFYAQNLFIRFTFRTPDARHAKTMLADSGVLFSVAGFSALEASTSHAMDLVLVEKDSTQKRAVVMFPAQYLPRLVNFMDQASKATTSWASGHKLEMSVRNTYAFPISRLQGDLLEPFRFLSSFSSVAISPANLLPGYAEGLQTSMTTAFTPASWLTTVSALADRAEEAAAGKEDGEVGRQLYNAAIIAQTYAYLTHPEDLHSQPEAFAKGVQRLRWRCELGVGNSILAQHGHDKPHTHTHTHTETQPSLTPALARDLLTAETALSAALSLATNSPSPTSNPWLATLPVDLVPPNAEAWFADAERGVCWWRLGLAHAALGEFLFAAGDLERAVEMLGGGDAERTGEVEGLFEWVRGSIDWERRPGEGLRRAAVLARRV
;
A
#
# COMPACT_ATOMS: atom_id res chain seq x y z
N MET A 1 -40.44 40.12 14.63
CA MET A 1 -39.93 39.51 13.39
C MET A 1 -38.92 38.45 13.78
N ALA A 2 -39.26 37.18 13.59
CA ALA A 2 -38.50 36.04 14.07
C ALA A 2 -37.35 35.71 13.11
N THR A 3 -36.15 35.56 13.66
CA THR A 3 -34.94 35.07 12.99
C THR A 3 -34.99 33.55 12.86
N ILE A 4 -35.09 33.06 11.63
CA ILE A 4 -35.07 31.62 11.31
C ILE A 4 -33.63 31.11 11.34
N LYS A 5 -33.39 30.07 12.15
CA LYS A 5 -32.17 29.24 12.17
C LYS A 5 -31.97 28.61 10.78
N ARG A 6 -30.78 28.76 10.20
CA ARG A 6 -30.34 27.99 9.02
C ARG A 6 -30.00 26.57 9.47
N ASP A 7 -30.85 25.62 9.12
CA ASP A 7 -30.54 24.18 9.22
C ASP A 7 -29.64 23.75 8.06
N SER A 8 -28.64 22.96 8.43
CA SER A 8 -27.63 22.35 7.58
C SER A 8 -28.24 21.23 6.74
N MET A 9 -28.89 21.55 5.61
CA MET A 9 -29.42 20.54 4.69
C MET A 9 -29.67 21.02 3.24
N GLU A 10 -28.78 21.84 2.68
CA GLU A 10 -28.84 22.26 1.25
C GLU A 10 -27.57 21.88 0.44
N ALA A 11 -26.95 20.73 0.73
CA ALA A 11 -25.80 20.20 -0.04
C ALA A 11 -26.19 19.19 -1.14
N THR A 12 -27.47 19.12 -1.53
CA THR A 12 -27.98 18.15 -2.53
C THR A 12 -28.34 18.75 -3.89
N SER A 13 -28.32 20.08 -4.04
CA SER A 13 -28.69 20.76 -5.29
C SER A 13 -27.55 20.85 -6.32
N GLU A 14 -26.28 20.87 -5.91
CA GLU A 14 -25.12 21.01 -6.81
C GLU A 14 -24.79 19.74 -7.61
N LEU A 15 -25.07 18.55 -7.07
CA LEU A 15 -24.83 17.28 -7.76
C LEU A 15 -25.73 17.10 -9.01
N SER A 16 -26.96 17.65 -8.93
CA SER A 16 -27.90 17.64 -10.05
C SER A 16 -27.48 18.59 -11.18
N ALA A 17 -26.76 19.66 -10.86
CA ALA A 17 -26.21 20.61 -11.82
C ALA A 17 -24.96 20.03 -12.52
N GLN A 18 -24.09 19.32 -11.77
CA GLN A 18 -22.93 18.63 -12.36
C GLN A 18 -23.35 17.50 -13.30
N LEU A 19 -24.40 16.73 -12.97
CA LEU A 19 -24.96 15.68 -13.84
C LEU A 19 -25.65 16.23 -15.11
N LYS A 20 -26.13 17.48 -15.11
CA LYS A 20 -26.68 18.13 -16.30
C LYS A 20 -25.62 18.75 -17.19
N SER A 21 -24.43 19.04 -16.66
CA SER A 21 -23.30 19.59 -17.44
C SER A 21 -22.53 18.54 -18.24
N THR A 22 -22.74 17.25 -17.98
CA THR A 22 -22.23 16.11 -18.76
C THR A 22 -23.17 15.72 -19.90
N THR A 23 -23.66 16.70 -20.67
CA THR A 23 -24.20 16.40 -22.00
C THR A 23 -23.03 16.23 -22.96
N LEU A 24 -22.84 15.02 -23.48
CA LEU A 24 -21.95 14.75 -24.61
C LEU A 24 -22.33 15.68 -25.77
N SER A 25 -21.56 16.74 -25.97
CA SER A 25 -21.68 17.61 -27.14
C SER A 25 -21.47 16.76 -28.39
N THR A 26 -22.56 16.44 -29.08
CA THR A 26 -22.53 15.78 -30.39
C THR A 26 -21.81 16.70 -31.37
N PRO A 27 -20.64 16.32 -31.92
CA PRO A 27 -20.01 17.10 -32.98
C PRO A 27 -20.88 16.99 -34.23
N THR A 28 -21.31 18.15 -34.72
CA THR A 28 -21.98 18.32 -36.01
C THR A 28 -20.97 18.09 -37.13
N SER A 29 -20.68 16.84 -37.46
CA SER A 29 -19.89 16.47 -38.63
C SER A 29 -20.45 15.18 -39.24
N THR A 30 -20.98 15.33 -40.46
CA THR A 30 -21.18 14.34 -41.54
C THR A 30 -21.21 12.83 -41.19
N PRO A 31 -22.26 12.07 -41.62
CA PRO A 31 -22.43 10.68 -41.27
C PRO A 31 -21.46 9.79 -42.07
N SER A 32 -20.25 9.58 -41.55
CA SER A 32 -19.31 8.57 -42.04
C SER A 32 -19.02 7.56 -40.95
N ALA A 33 -19.30 6.30 -41.28
CA ALA A 33 -19.13 5.08 -40.49
C ALA A 33 -19.89 5.03 -39.15
N LYS A 34 -20.74 4.00 -39.00
CA LYS A 34 -21.34 3.63 -37.70
C LYS A 34 -20.24 3.65 -36.63
N PRO A 35 -20.44 4.30 -35.47
CA PRO A 35 -19.51 4.15 -34.36
C PRO A 35 -19.35 2.66 -34.08
N PRO A 36 -18.12 2.15 -33.88
CA PRO A 36 -17.91 0.74 -33.65
C PRO A 36 -18.77 0.34 -32.46
N ARG A 37 -19.66 -0.64 -32.64
CA ARG A 37 -20.44 -1.19 -31.54
C ARG A 37 -19.43 -1.66 -30.50
N SER A 38 -19.36 -0.98 -29.36
CA SER A 38 -18.48 -1.36 -28.26
C SER A 38 -18.99 -2.67 -27.70
N HIS A 39 -18.32 -3.76 -28.08
CA HIS A 39 -18.58 -5.07 -27.49
C HIS A 39 -17.80 -5.17 -26.18
N LEU A 40 -18.29 -5.94 -25.22
CA LEU A 40 -17.60 -6.09 -23.93
C LEU A 40 -16.14 -6.58 -24.11
N THR A 41 -15.88 -7.39 -25.14
CA THR A 41 -14.53 -7.87 -25.51
C THR A 41 -13.62 -6.82 -26.13
N THR A 42 -14.14 -5.65 -26.54
CA THR A 42 -13.39 -4.55 -27.16
C THR A 42 -13.24 -3.35 -26.24
N LEU A 43 -13.67 -3.46 -24.98
CA LEU A 43 -13.51 -2.41 -24.00
C LEU A 43 -12.04 -2.28 -23.56
N PRO A 44 -11.54 -1.06 -23.32
CA PRO A 44 -10.21 -0.84 -22.75
C PRO A 44 -10.02 -1.54 -21.39
N PRO A 45 -8.79 -1.99 -21.05
CA PRO A 45 -8.49 -2.65 -19.78
C PRO A 45 -8.97 -1.90 -18.52
N PRO A 46 -8.86 -0.56 -18.41
CA PRO A 46 -9.35 0.14 -17.22
C PRO A 46 -10.86 -0.04 -16.99
N ILE A 47 -11.67 0.00 -18.06
CA ILE A 47 -13.13 -0.17 -17.96
C ILE A 47 -13.46 -1.62 -17.64
N LEU A 48 -12.77 -2.58 -18.26
CA LEU A 48 -12.92 -4.00 -17.97
C LEU A 48 -12.57 -4.34 -16.52
N ASN A 49 -11.47 -3.79 -16.02
CA ASN A 49 -11.03 -3.97 -14.64
C ASN A 49 -12.04 -3.41 -13.63
N THR A 50 -12.64 -2.25 -13.91
CA THR A 50 -13.73 -1.71 -13.08
C THR A 50 -14.98 -2.60 -13.12
N ILE A 51 -15.32 -3.18 -14.28
CA ILE A 51 -16.43 -4.14 -14.37
C ILE A 51 -16.10 -5.41 -13.56
N PHE A 52 -14.87 -5.90 -13.67
CA PHE A 52 -14.42 -7.09 -12.93
C PHE A 52 -14.35 -6.85 -11.42
N SER A 53 -13.91 -5.67 -10.95
CA SER A 53 -13.87 -5.35 -9.52
C SER A 53 -15.24 -5.50 -8.88
N HIS A 54 -16.28 -4.94 -9.49
CA HIS A 54 -17.64 -5.01 -8.96
C HIS A 54 -18.24 -6.42 -9.01
N LEU A 55 -17.79 -7.27 -9.94
CA LEU A 55 -18.39 -8.59 -10.17
C LEU A 55 -17.62 -9.73 -9.50
N LEU A 56 -16.35 -9.51 -9.11
CA LEU A 56 -15.46 -10.54 -8.58
C LEU A 56 -14.96 -10.24 -7.16
N ASP A 57 -15.30 -9.10 -6.58
CA ASP A 57 -15.09 -8.82 -5.16
C ASP A 57 -15.92 -9.76 -4.30
N THR A 58 -15.24 -10.67 -3.61
CA THR A 58 -15.89 -11.73 -2.85
C THR A 58 -16.65 -11.24 -1.62
N GLU A 59 -16.33 -10.08 -1.05
CA GLU A 59 -17.07 -9.54 0.10
C GLU A 59 -18.35 -8.84 -0.38
N LEU A 60 -18.25 -8.02 -1.44
CA LEU A 60 -19.43 -7.39 -2.05
C LEU A 60 -20.41 -8.43 -2.62
N VAL A 61 -19.90 -9.48 -3.27
CA VAL A 61 -20.74 -10.57 -3.81
C VAL A 61 -21.40 -11.38 -2.69
N ASN A 62 -20.82 -11.43 -1.50
CA ASN A 62 -21.39 -12.11 -0.35
C ASN A 62 -22.32 -11.23 0.50
N ALA A 63 -22.41 -9.92 0.21
CA ALA A 63 -23.31 -9.03 0.91
C ALA A 63 -24.77 -9.48 0.76
N ASN A 64 -25.49 -9.61 1.87
CA ASN A 64 -26.89 -10.09 1.94
C ASN A 64 -27.12 -11.58 1.60
N ILE A 65 -26.06 -12.39 1.50
CA ILE A 65 -26.19 -13.85 1.37
C ILE A 65 -25.99 -14.49 2.76
N SER A 66 -26.71 -15.58 3.05
CA SER A 66 -26.50 -16.35 4.28
C SER A 66 -25.03 -16.75 4.45
N ASN A 67 -24.56 -16.77 5.70
CA ASN A 67 -23.22 -17.22 6.05
C ASN A 67 -22.93 -18.62 5.52
N VAL A 68 -21.70 -18.84 5.04
CA VAL A 68 -21.23 -20.16 4.63
C VAL A 68 -21.04 -21.01 5.89
N SER A 69 -21.62 -22.20 5.90
CA SER A 69 -21.40 -23.18 6.96
C SER A 69 -20.59 -24.35 6.41
N TYR A 70 -19.68 -24.87 7.24
CA TYR A 70 -18.78 -25.95 6.85
C TYR A 70 -19.12 -27.24 7.58
N THR A 71 -19.31 -28.32 6.84
CA THR A 71 -19.33 -29.69 7.34
C THR A 71 -18.00 -30.37 6.99
N HIS A 72 -17.65 -31.46 7.70
CA HIS A 72 -16.36 -32.12 7.51
C HIS A 72 -16.48 -33.63 7.64
N THR A 73 -15.60 -34.34 6.94
CA THR A 73 -15.38 -35.78 7.09
C THR A 73 -13.88 -36.04 7.31
N LEU A 74 -13.57 -37.05 8.13
CA LEU A 74 -12.19 -37.48 8.35
C LEU A 74 -11.82 -38.52 7.28
N GLN A 75 -10.84 -38.21 6.44
CA GLN A 75 -10.32 -39.14 5.44
C GLN A 75 -9.49 -40.25 6.10
N PRO A 76 -9.28 -41.41 5.44
CA PRO A 76 -8.44 -42.50 5.96
C PRO A 76 -6.99 -42.07 6.26
N SER A 77 -6.47 -41.07 5.53
CA SER A 77 -5.19 -40.40 5.78
C SER A 77 -5.14 -39.61 7.09
N GLY A 78 -6.29 -39.42 7.75
CA GLY A 78 -6.41 -38.61 8.95
C GLY A 78 -6.52 -37.09 8.68
N THR A 79 -6.68 -36.68 7.43
CA THR A 79 -6.93 -35.29 7.01
C THR A 79 -8.42 -34.97 7.01
N LEU A 80 -8.78 -33.75 7.40
CA LEU A 80 -10.14 -33.24 7.30
C LEU A 80 -10.45 -32.82 5.87
N GLN A 81 -11.54 -33.36 5.32
CA GLN A 81 -12.14 -32.88 4.08
C GLN A 81 -13.37 -32.06 4.42
N PHE A 82 -13.41 -30.82 3.97
CA PHE A 82 -14.53 -29.91 4.21
C PHE A 82 -15.51 -29.92 3.04
N GLN A 83 -16.78 -29.66 3.36
CA GLN A 83 -17.85 -29.33 2.43
C GLN A 83 -18.51 -28.05 2.91
N ALA A 84 -18.88 -27.17 1.99
CA ALA A 84 -19.52 -25.90 2.31
C ALA A 84 -20.99 -25.95 1.90
N SER A 85 -21.86 -25.31 2.68
CA SER A 85 -23.31 -25.23 2.38
C SER A 85 -23.61 -24.53 1.05
N ARG A 86 -22.71 -23.66 0.60
CA ARG A 86 -22.70 -23.02 -0.72
C ARG A 86 -21.26 -22.77 -1.16
N PRO A 87 -21.00 -22.47 -2.45
CA PRO A 87 -19.68 -22.03 -2.90
C PRO A 87 -19.16 -20.86 -2.05
N PRO A 88 -18.00 -20.99 -1.37
CA PRO A 88 -17.44 -19.93 -0.51
C PRO A 88 -17.07 -18.67 -1.30
N PHE A 89 -16.60 -18.86 -2.53
CA PHE A 89 -16.29 -17.80 -3.47
C PHE A 89 -17.17 -18.01 -4.71
N PRO A 90 -18.43 -17.52 -4.71
CA PRO A 90 -19.35 -17.74 -5.81
C PRO A 90 -18.90 -16.92 -7.04
N VAL A 91 -18.05 -17.52 -7.87
CA VAL A 91 -17.65 -16.96 -9.16
C VAL A 91 -18.70 -17.38 -10.20
N HIS A 92 -19.94 -16.92 -9.99
CA HIS A 92 -21.07 -17.17 -10.90
C HIS A 92 -21.50 -15.88 -11.56
N THR A 93 -20.58 -15.24 -12.28
CA THR A 93 -20.93 -14.08 -13.09
C THR A 93 -21.29 -14.54 -14.51
N ALA A 94 -22.31 -13.93 -15.10
CA ALA A 94 -22.68 -14.19 -16.50
C ALA A 94 -21.49 -14.00 -17.45
N LEU A 95 -20.50 -13.17 -17.08
CA LEU A 95 -19.28 -12.91 -17.84
C LEU A 95 -18.45 -14.16 -18.15
N PHE A 96 -18.35 -15.11 -17.23
CA PHE A 96 -17.64 -16.37 -17.48
C PHE A 96 -18.33 -17.25 -18.53
N ARG A 97 -19.63 -17.01 -18.79
CA ARG A 97 -20.42 -17.72 -19.79
C ARG A 97 -20.52 -16.96 -21.12
N VAL A 98 -20.23 -15.66 -21.14
CA VAL A 98 -20.39 -14.79 -22.33
C VAL A 98 -19.26 -14.98 -23.35
N SER A 99 -18.01 -15.18 -22.91
CA SER A 99 -16.88 -15.40 -23.82
C SER A 99 -15.70 -16.07 -23.11
N LYS A 100 -15.03 -17.01 -23.78
CA LYS A 100 -13.79 -17.62 -23.29
C LYS A 100 -12.70 -16.57 -22.99
N LYS A 101 -12.54 -15.58 -23.88
CA LYS A 101 -11.56 -14.49 -23.69
C LYS A 101 -11.86 -13.63 -22.47
N LEU A 102 -13.14 -13.30 -22.24
CA LEU A 102 -13.54 -12.53 -21.06
C LEU A 102 -13.42 -13.36 -19.78
N SER A 103 -13.72 -14.66 -19.85
CA SER A 103 -13.51 -15.60 -18.75
C SER A 103 -12.03 -15.68 -18.35
N GLU A 104 -11.12 -15.79 -19.32
CA GLU A 104 -9.67 -15.80 -19.09
C GLU A 104 -9.19 -14.47 -18.50
N ALA A 105 -9.61 -13.33 -19.06
CA ALA A 105 -9.27 -12.01 -18.56
C ALA A 105 -9.82 -11.76 -17.13
N ALA A 106 -11.06 -12.17 -16.85
CA ALA A 106 -11.69 -12.08 -15.54
C ALA A 106 -10.98 -12.97 -14.51
N ARG A 107 -10.56 -14.19 -14.89
CA ARG A 107 -9.75 -15.05 -14.03
C ARG A 107 -8.39 -14.43 -13.75
N ALA A 108 -7.70 -13.93 -14.77
CA ALA A 108 -6.42 -13.25 -14.61
C ALA A 108 -6.55 -12.04 -13.68
N TYR A 109 -7.60 -11.22 -13.87
CA TYR A 109 -7.91 -10.11 -12.98
C TYR A 109 -8.18 -10.58 -11.54
N PHE A 110 -9.02 -11.59 -11.35
CA PHE A 110 -9.34 -12.12 -10.01
C PHE A 110 -8.10 -12.59 -9.26
N TYR A 111 -7.21 -13.34 -9.92
CA TYR A 111 -5.96 -13.79 -9.31
C TYR A 111 -4.93 -12.67 -9.17
N ALA A 112 -4.92 -11.68 -10.08
CA ALA A 112 -4.06 -10.51 -9.98
C ALA A 112 -4.52 -9.53 -8.89
N GLN A 113 -5.78 -9.60 -8.43
CA GLN A 113 -6.27 -8.75 -7.33
C GLN A 113 -6.31 -9.48 -5.99
N ASN A 114 -6.52 -10.80 -5.98
CA ASN A 114 -6.63 -11.59 -4.76
C ASN A 114 -5.36 -12.40 -4.52
N LEU A 115 -4.62 -12.02 -3.48
CA LEU A 115 -3.52 -12.82 -2.96
C LEU A 115 -4.09 -14.04 -2.23
N PHE A 116 -3.87 -15.24 -2.74
CA PHE A 116 -4.30 -16.46 -2.04
C PHE A 116 -3.26 -16.93 -1.03
N ILE A 117 -3.73 -17.40 0.12
CA ILE A 117 -2.92 -18.00 1.17
C ILE A 117 -3.26 -19.48 1.23
N ARG A 118 -2.24 -20.32 1.21
CA ARG A 118 -2.40 -21.75 1.52
C ARG A 118 -2.05 -21.97 2.99
N PHE A 119 -3.06 -22.31 3.77
CA PHE A 119 -2.93 -22.56 5.19
C PHE A 119 -2.90 -24.07 5.47
N THR A 120 -1.85 -24.51 6.15
CA THR A 120 -1.68 -25.90 6.61
C THR A 120 -1.65 -25.91 8.12
N PHE A 121 -2.46 -26.76 8.73
CA PHE A 121 -2.41 -26.97 10.17
C PHE A 121 -1.97 -28.39 10.51
N ARG A 122 -0.86 -28.48 11.23
CA ARG A 122 -0.31 -29.74 11.76
C ARG A 122 -0.63 -29.84 13.24
N THR A 123 -1.36 -30.86 13.63
CA THR A 123 -1.78 -31.09 15.01
C THR A 123 -1.99 -32.59 15.24
N PRO A 124 -1.73 -33.13 16.44
CA PRO A 124 -2.03 -34.52 16.72
C PRO A 124 -3.55 -34.80 16.70
N ASP A 125 -4.40 -33.81 17.01
CA ASP A 125 -5.85 -33.97 17.13
C ASP A 125 -6.60 -33.25 16.00
N ALA A 126 -7.34 -34.03 15.20
CA ALA A 126 -8.18 -33.49 14.13
C ALA A 126 -9.29 -32.55 14.66
N ARG A 127 -9.72 -32.69 15.92
CA ARG A 127 -10.71 -31.78 16.53
C ARG A 127 -10.17 -30.36 16.64
N HIS A 128 -8.89 -30.19 16.98
CA HIS A 128 -8.27 -28.87 17.06
C HIS A 128 -8.27 -28.19 15.69
N ALA A 129 -8.00 -28.95 14.62
CA ALA A 129 -8.02 -28.41 13.26
C ALA A 129 -9.42 -28.02 12.79
N LYS A 130 -10.43 -28.79 13.18
CA LYS A 130 -11.82 -28.43 12.95
C LYS A 130 -12.18 -27.12 13.68
N THR A 131 -11.92 -27.04 14.98
CA THR A 131 -12.22 -25.85 15.81
C THR A 131 -11.54 -24.62 15.24
N MET A 132 -10.24 -24.69 14.93
CA MET A 132 -9.51 -23.57 14.33
C MET A 132 -10.14 -23.05 13.03
N LEU A 133 -10.52 -23.93 12.11
CA LEU A 133 -11.08 -23.52 10.82
C LEU A 133 -12.55 -23.09 10.91
N ALA A 134 -13.34 -23.72 11.77
CA ALA A 134 -14.74 -23.36 11.95
C ALA A 134 -14.91 -22.04 12.72
N ASP A 135 -14.07 -21.81 13.73
CA ASP A 135 -14.24 -20.71 14.67
C ASP A 135 -13.43 -19.46 14.29
N SER A 136 -12.42 -19.59 13.41
CA SER A 136 -11.66 -18.43 12.89
C SER A 136 -12.46 -17.51 11.96
N GLY A 137 -13.64 -17.93 11.50
CA GLY A 137 -14.48 -17.13 10.60
C GLY A 137 -13.89 -16.89 9.21
N VAL A 138 -12.84 -17.64 8.85
CA VAL A 138 -12.20 -17.59 7.54
C VAL A 138 -13.08 -18.31 6.52
N LEU A 139 -13.35 -17.68 5.38
CA LEU A 139 -13.93 -18.37 4.23
C LEU A 139 -12.81 -18.98 3.40
N PHE A 140 -12.86 -20.30 3.21
CA PHE A 140 -11.84 -21.07 2.50
C PHE A 140 -12.43 -22.04 1.47
N SER A 141 -11.58 -22.42 0.51
CA SER A 141 -11.87 -23.37 -0.56
C SER A 141 -12.06 -24.80 -0.02
N VAL A 142 -13.05 -25.50 -0.56
CA VAL A 142 -13.37 -26.91 -0.24
C VAL A 142 -12.72 -27.91 -1.21
N ALA A 143 -11.73 -27.47 -1.99
CA ALA A 143 -10.99 -28.34 -2.90
C ALA A 143 -10.33 -29.51 -2.16
N GLY A 144 -10.16 -30.64 -2.86
CA GLY A 144 -9.50 -31.81 -2.29
C GLY A 144 -8.03 -31.55 -1.96
N PHE A 145 -7.51 -32.24 -0.95
CA PHE A 145 -6.14 -32.10 -0.47
C PHE A 145 -5.08 -32.18 -1.59
N SER A 146 -5.20 -33.14 -2.49
CA SER A 146 -4.26 -33.32 -3.62
C SER A 146 -4.21 -32.11 -4.56
N ALA A 147 -5.36 -31.48 -4.81
CA ALA A 147 -5.45 -30.29 -5.66
C ALA A 147 -4.81 -29.06 -4.97
N LEU A 148 -4.96 -28.95 -3.65
CA LEU A 148 -4.37 -27.85 -2.87
C LEU A 148 -2.84 -27.98 -2.74
N GLU A 149 -2.31 -29.21 -2.60
CA GLU A 149 -0.86 -29.43 -2.57
C GLU A 149 -0.21 -29.16 -3.93
N ALA A 150 -0.86 -29.55 -5.03
CA ALA A 150 -0.40 -29.29 -6.39
C ALA A 150 -0.55 -27.82 -6.83
N SER A 151 -1.34 -27.02 -6.10
CA SER A 151 -1.56 -25.62 -6.45
C SER A 151 -0.27 -24.80 -6.32
N THR A 152 0.04 -24.07 -7.38
CA THR A 152 1.11 -23.05 -7.42
C THR A 152 0.55 -21.63 -7.42
N SER A 153 -0.77 -21.48 -7.54
CA SER A 153 -1.46 -20.19 -7.67
C SER A 153 -1.83 -19.62 -6.31
N HIS A 154 -0.81 -19.30 -5.50
CA HIS A 154 -0.95 -18.66 -4.20
C HIS A 154 0.27 -17.78 -3.91
N ALA A 155 0.08 -16.79 -3.04
CA ALA A 155 1.09 -15.80 -2.70
C ALA A 155 1.90 -16.17 -1.45
N MET A 156 1.30 -16.91 -0.52
CA MET A 156 1.96 -17.31 0.73
C MET A 156 1.54 -18.71 1.18
N ASP A 157 2.54 -19.47 1.63
CA ASP A 157 2.36 -20.68 2.41
C ASP A 157 2.42 -20.31 3.91
N LEU A 158 1.38 -20.65 4.65
CA LEU A 158 1.26 -20.47 6.09
C LEU A 158 1.10 -21.84 6.75
N VAL A 159 2.02 -22.23 7.61
CA VAL A 159 1.95 -23.49 8.35
C VAL A 159 1.90 -23.18 9.83
N LEU A 160 0.88 -23.69 10.50
CA LEU A 160 0.81 -23.69 11.96
C LEU A 160 1.07 -25.11 12.45
N VAL A 161 1.93 -25.27 13.44
CA VAL A 161 2.30 -26.56 14.02
C VAL A 161 2.01 -26.55 15.50
N GLU A 162 1.09 -27.40 15.94
CA GLU A 162 0.81 -27.64 17.37
C GLU A 162 1.71 -28.76 17.88
N LYS A 163 2.41 -28.53 19.01
CA LYS A 163 3.19 -29.53 19.77
C LYS A 163 4.14 -30.36 18.89
N ASP A 164 4.82 -29.70 17.95
CA ASP A 164 5.76 -30.34 17.02
C ASP A 164 5.17 -31.48 16.19
N SER A 165 3.86 -31.47 15.97
CA SER A 165 3.20 -32.51 15.18
C SER A 165 3.65 -32.49 13.73
N THR A 166 3.99 -33.68 13.23
CA THR A 166 4.22 -33.92 11.80
C THR A 166 2.93 -34.25 11.05
N GLN A 167 1.83 -34.48 11.77
CA GLN A 167 0.55 -34.89 11.19
C GLN A 167 -0.20 -33.69 10.62
N LYS A 168 -0.25 -33.59 9.29
CA LYS A 168 -1.10 -32.62 8.59
C LYS A 168 -2.57 -33.01 8.78
N ARG A 169 -3.36 -32.18 9.47
CA ARG A 169 -4.79 -32.46 9.72
C ARG A 169 -5.71 -31.61 8.85
N ALA A 170 -5.28 -30.43 8.44
CA ALA A 170 -6.03 -29.62 7.49
C ALA A 170 -5.10 -28.86 6.54
N VAL A 171 -5.54 -28.73 5.28
CA VAL A 171 -4.95 -27.83 4.29
C VAL A 171 -6.09 -27.14 3.59
N VAL A 172 -6.08 -25.81 3.60
CA VAL A 172 -7.12 -24.98 2.98
C VAL A 172 -6.47 -23.82 2.23
N MET A 173 -7.20 -23.23 1.29
CA MET A 173 -6.79 -22.00 0.61
C MET A 173 -7.86 -20.93 0.76
N PHE A 174 -7.45 -19.70 1.06
CA PHE A 174 -8.34 -18.55 1.21
C PHE A 174 -7.69 -17.24 0.71
N PRO A 175 -8.47 -16.23 0.28
CA PRO A 175 -7.95 -14.90 -0.04
C PRO A 175 -7.38 -14.16 1.18
N ALA A 176 -6.27 -13.44 1.01
CA ALA A 176 -5.56 -12.74 2.08
C ALA A 176 -6.40 -11.71 2.84
N GLN A 177 -7.49 -11.21 2.27
CA GLN A 177 -8.44 -10.35 2.98
C GLN A 177 -9.07 -11.01 4.24
N TYR A 178 -9.09 -12.35 4.32
CA TYR A 178 -9.56 -13.09 5.50
C TYR A 178 -8.44 -13.34 6.52
N LEU A 179 -7.18 -12.97 6.20
CA LEU A 179 -6.05 -13.13 7.09
C LEU A 179 -6.23 -12.42 8.44
N PRO A 180 -6.77 -11.19 8.51
CA PRO A 180 -7.03 -10.53 9.79
C PRO A 180 -7.96 -11.34 10.71
N ARG A 181 -8.94 -12.08 10.15
CA ARG A 181 -9.83 -12.94 10.95
C ARG A 181 -9.08 -14.10 11.58
N LEU A 182 -8.19 -14.73 10.80
CA LEU A 182 -7.34 -15.81 11.30
C LEU A 182 -6.37 -15.29 12.39
N VAL A 183 -5.72 -14.16 12.15
CA VAL A 183 -4.79 -13.53 13.11
C VAL A 183 -5.54 -13.17 14.40
N ASN A 184 -6.71 -12.52 14.32
CA ASN A 184 -7.52 -12.18 15.49
C ASN A 184 -7.93 -13.43 16.28
N PHE A 185 -8.30 -14.53 15.60
CA PHE A 185 -8.58 -15.79 16.27
C PHE A 185 -7.36 -16.33 17.03
N MET A 186 -6.16 -16.29 16.43
CA MET A 186 -4.93 -16.73 17.10
C MET A 186 -4.58 -15.86 18.32
N ASP A 187 -4.79 -14.54 18.22
CA ASP A 187 -4.61 -13.61 19.34
C ASP A 187 -5.62 -13.88 20.48
N GLN A 188 -6.90 -14.09 20.14
CA GLN A 188 -7.91 -14.44 21.15
C GLN A 188 -7.59 -15.76 21.83
N ALA A 189 -7.11 -16.76 21.08
CA ALA A 189 -6.68 -18.03 21.63
C ALA A 189 -5.47 -17.90 22.57
N SER A 190 -4.49 -17.05 22.21
CA SER A 190 -3.33 -16.78 23.06
C SER A 190 -3.69 -16.04 24.35
N LYS A 191 -4.63 -15.10 24.29
CA LYS A 191 -5.16 -14.38 25.46
C LYS A 191 -6.02 -15.26 26.36
N ALA A 192 -6.84 -16.13 25.76
CA ALA A 192 -7.68 -17.06 26.51
C ALA A 192 -6.88 -18.18 27.18
N THR A 193 -5.75 -18.57 26.61
CA THR A 193 -4.89 -19.63 27.15
C THR A 193 -3.43 -19.23 26.99
N THR A 194 -2.79 -18.85 28.10
CA THR A 194 -1.41 -18.35 28.13
C THR A 194 -0.39 -19.32 27.54
N SER A 195 -0.64 -20.64 27.63
CA SER A 195 0.22 -21.67 27.05
C SER A 195 -0.06 -21.95 25.56
N TRP A 196 -1.06 -21.31 24.95
CA TRP A 196 -1.46 -21.58 23.56
C TRP A 196 -0.34 -21.18 22.61
N ALA A 197 0.15 -19.93 22.66
CA ALA A 197 1.20 -19.47 21.75
C ALA A 197 2.50 -20.28 21.91
N SER A 198 2.90 -20.56 23.16
CA SER A 198 4.05 -21.43 23.45
C SER A 198 3.87 -22.90 23.04
N GLY A 199 2.64 -23.34 22.78
CA GLY A 199 2.33 -24.68 22.27
C GLY A 199 2.34 -24.77 20.74
N HIS A 200 2.50 -23.64 20.05
CA HIS A 200 2.43 -23.54 18.59
C HIS A 200 3.71 -22.96 17.99
N LYS A 201 4.00 -23.40 16.76
CA LYS A 201 5.05 -22.86 15.89
C LYS A 201 4.44 -22.39 14.59
N LEU A 202 4.99 -21.31 14.02
CA LEU A 202 4.53 -20.75 12.75
C LEU A 202 5.64 -20.83 11.70
N GLU A 203 5.33 -21.35 10.52
CA GLU A 203 6.23 -21.36 9.36
C GLU A 203 5.57 -20.57 8.22
N MET A 204 6.28 -19.59 7.65
CA MET A 204 5.76 -18.70 6.60
C MET A 204 6.71 -18.64 5.42
N SER A 205 6.18 -18.69 4.19
CA SER A 205 6.96 -18.55 2.96
C SER A 205 6.19 -17.81 1.89
N VAL A 206 6.79 -16.75 1.35
CA VAL A 206 6.19 -15.90 0.29
C VAL A 206 6.72 -16.34 -1.08
N ARG A 207 5.81 -16.50 -2.05
CA ARG A 207 6.15 -16.97 -3.41
C ARG A 207 6.21 -15.86 -4.46
N ASN A 208 5.64 -14.68 -4.18
CA ASN A 208 5.46 -13.56 -5.11
C ASN A 208 5.04 -13.98 -6.55
N THR A 209 4.07 -14.89 -6.64
CA THR A 209 3.61 -15.48 -7.91
C THR A 209 3.03 -14.44 -8.89
N TYR A 210 2.72 -13.23 -8.41
CA TYR A 210 2.03 -12.17 -9.14
C TYR A 210 2.91 -10.94 -9.43
N ALA A 211 4.22 -11.01 -9.14
CA ALA A 211 5.20 -9.94 -9.38
C ALA A 211 4.81 -8.57 -8.78
N PHE A 212 4.20 -8.58 -7.59
CA PHE A 212 3.95 -7.35 -6.84
C PHE A 212 5.26 -6.74 -6.32
N PRO A 213 5.30 -5.41 -6.09
CA PRO A 213 6.35 -4.79 -5.30
C PRO A 213 6.52 -5.51 -3.96
N ILE A 214 7.76 -5.90 -3.64
CA ILE A 214 8.04 -6.75 -2.46
C ILE A 214 7.53 -6.11 -1.17
N SER A 215 7.73 -4.79 -1.00
CA SER A 215 7.27 -4.03 0.17
C SER A 215 5.76 -4.10 0.37
N ARG A 216 4.98 -4.01 -0.71
CA ARG A 216 3.52 -4.13 -0.65
C ARG A 216 3.10 -5.57 -0.37
N LEU A 217 3.72 -6.53 -1.03
CA LEU A 217 3.38 -7.95 -0.86
C LEU A 217 3.62 -8.40 0.59
N GLN A 218 4.77 -8.07 1.17
CA GLN A 218 5.06 -8.38 2.58
C GLN A 218 4.15 -7.58 3.52
N GLY A 219 3.82 -6.33 3.17
CA GLY A 219 2.84 -5.53 3.90
C GLY A 219 1.47 -6.20 4.01
N ASP A 220 0.92 -6.62 2.88
CA ASP A 220 -0.42 -7.22 2.80
C ASP A 220 -0.47 -8.63 3.42
N LEU A 221 0.64 -9.37 3.41
CA LEU A 221 0.67 -10.79 3.82
C LEU A 221 1.30 -11.06 5.19
N LEU A 222 2.26 -10.25 5.62
CA LEU A 222 3.11 -10.56 6.77
C LEU A 222 2.98 -9.56 7.93
N GLU A 223 2.75 -8.27 7.67
CA GLU A 223 2.60 -7.28 8.74
C GLU A 223 1.44 -7.56 9.72
N PRO A 224 0.28 -8.12 9.30
CA PRO A 224 -0.77 -8.50 10.25
C PRO A 224 -0.29 -9.44 11.36
N PHE A 225 0.71 -10.28 11.09
CA PHE A 225 1.24 -11.23 12.08
C PHE A 225 2.03 -10.58 13.20
N ARG A 226 2.48 -9.32 13.06
CA ARG A 226 3.14 -8.58 14.15
C ARG A 226 2.21 -8.31 15.34
N PHE A 227 0.90 -8.47 15.15
CA PHE A 227 -0.06 -8.44 16.25
C PHE A 227 0.07 -9.65 17.18
N LEU A 228 0.65 -10.75 16.70
CA LEU A 228 0.84 -11.95 17.49
C LEU A 228 2.21 -11.94 18.15
N SER A 229 2.28 -12.51 19.35
CA SER A 229 3.52 -12.62 20.11
C SER A 229 3.60 -13.96 20.86
N SER A 230 4.76 -14.24 21.44
CA SER A 230 4.99 -15.36 22.36
C SER A 230 4.83 -16.77 21.74
N PHE A 231 4.96 -16.90 20.42
CA PHE A 231 5.04 -18.21 19.79
C PHE A 231 6.32 -18.94 20.22
N SER A 232 6.27 -20.27 20.32
CA SER A 232 7.46 -21.06 20.69
C SER A 232 8.58 -20.99 19.65
N SER A 233 8.22 -20.85 18.39
CA SER A 233 9.15 -20.63 17.28
C SER A 233 8.40 -20.06 16.08
N VAL A 234 9.05 -19.15 15.36
CA VAL A 234 8.56 -18.61 14.09
C VAL A 234 9.67 -18.74 13.07
N ALA A 235 9.39 -19.40 11.96
CA ALA A 235 10.31 -19.58 10.84
C ALA A 235 9.74 -18.87 9.61
N ILE A 236 10.51 -17.94 9.06
CA ILE A 236 10.10 -17.15 7.88
C ILE A 236 11.16 -17.33 6.81
N SER A 237 10.76 -17.86 5.66
CA SER A 237 11.65 -18.00 4.51
C SER A 237 12.07 -16.61 4.02
N PRO A 238 13.38 -16.31 3.92
CA PRO A 238 13.85 -15.01 3.42
C PRO A 238 13.65 -14.84 1.90
N ALA A 239 13.28 -15.90 1.19
CA ALA A 239 13.03 -15.84 -0.24
C ALA A 239 11.86 -14.89 -0.55
N ASN A 240 12.04 -14.03 -1.57
CA ASN A 240 11.07 -13.02 -2.00
C ASN A 240 10.71 -11.96 -0.94
N LEU A 241 11.59 -11.71 0.02
CA LEU A 241 11.45 -10.66 1.04
C LEU A 241 12.60 -9.67 0.96
N LEU A 242 12.39 -8.49 1.54
CA LEU A 242 13.46 -7.51 1.67
C LEU A 242 14.52 -7.97 2.70
N PRO A 243 15.80 -7.61 2.50
CA PRO A 243 16.88 -7.98 3.42
C PRO A 243 16.58 -7.55 4.87
N GLY A 244 16.67 -8.48 5.83
CA GLY A 244 16.40 -8.20 7.25
C GLY A 244 14.95 -8.32 7.69
N TYR A 245 14.00 -8.40 6.75
CA TYR A 245 12.58 -8.38 7.08
C TYR A 245 12.17 -9.66 7.82
N ALA A 246 12.64 -10.81 7.37
CA ALA A 246 12.34 -12.11 7.97
C ALA A 246 12.81 -12.17 9.43
N GLU A 247 14.06 -11.80 9.71
CA GLU A 247 14.59 -11.83 11.08
C GLU A 247 13.85 -10.85 12.01
N GLY A 248 13.53 -9.65 11.50
CA GLY A 248 12.80 -8.64 12.25
C GLY A 248 11.37 -9.07 12.60
N LEU A 249 10.69 -9.76 11.68
CA LEU A 249 9.34 -10.30 11.94
C LEU A 249 9.38 -11.51 12.89
N GLN A 250 10.32 -12.44 12.70
CA GLN A 250 10.52 -13.57 13.63
C GLN A 250 10.76 -13.09 15.06
N THR A 251 11.62 -12.09 15.24
CA THR A 251 11.90 -11.51 16.55
C THR A 251 10.61 -10.92 17.16
N SER A 252 9.87 -10.10 16.40
CA SER A 252 8.65 -9.47 16.91
C SER A 252 7.55 -10.45 17.34
N MET A 253 7.51 -11.64 16.75
CA MET A 253 6.49 -12.64 17.06
C MET A 253 6.91 -13.62 18.17
N THR A 254 8.19 -13.63 18.51
CA THR A 254 8.74 -14.48 19.60
C THR A 254 8.95 -13.68 20.88
N THR A 255 9.16 -12.37 20.79
CA THR A 255 9.25 -11.47 21.94
C THR A 255 7.93 -10.72 22.16
N ALA A 256 7.71 -10.23 23.39
CA ALA A 256 6.61 -9.31 23.65
C ALA A 256 6.87 -7.97 22.96
N PHE A 257 5.80 -7.31 22.51
CA PHE A 257 5.89 -5.98 21.92
C PHE A 257 6.37 -4.96 22.97
N THR A 258 7.34 -4.12 22.59
CA THR A 258 7.66 -2.91 23.33
C THR A 258 7.80 -1.74 22.36
N PRO A 259 7.27 -0.55 22.69
CA PRO A 259 7.39 0.64 21.84
C PRO A 259 8.84 0.96 21.46
N ALA A 260 9.77 0.85 22.43
CA ALA A 260 11.19 1.11 22.21
C ALA A 260 11.83 0.13 21.22
N SER A 261 11.64 -1.19 21.42
CA SER A 261 12.21 -2.20 20.52
C SER A 261 11.63 -2.09 19.11
N TRP A 262 10.34 -1.78 18.99
CA TRP A 262 9.68 -1.56 17.72
C TRP A 262 10.30 -0.36 16.99
N LEU A 263 10.42 0.79 17.65
CA LEU A 263 10.99 1.99 17.03
C LEU A 263 12.43 1.77 16.58
N THR A 264 13.25 1.06 17.36
CA THR A 264 14.60 0.65 16.96
C THR A 264 14.58 -0.23 15.71
N THR A 265 13.69 -1.22 15.66
CA THR A 265 13.60 -2.17 14.53
C THR A 265 13.21 -1.46 13.23
N VAL A 266 12.21 -0.57 13.28
CA VAL A 266 11.77 0.20 12.12
C VAL A 266 12.82 1.23 11.72
N SER A 267 13.51 1.86 12.68
CA SER A 267 14.61 2.79 12.40
C SER A 267 15.74 2.10 11.65
N ALA A 268 16.14 0.90 12.09
CA ALA A 268 17.16 0.11 11.41
C ALA A 268 16.77 -0.28 9.97
N LEU A 269 15.47 -0.46 9.69
CA LEU A 269 14.99 -0.68 8.33
C LEU A 269 15.15 0.57 7.45
N ALA A 270 14.86 1.75 8.00
CA ALA A 270 15.06 3.02 7.32
C ALA A 270 16.56 3.36 7.13
N ASP A 271 17.42 3.00 8.09
CA ASP A 271 18.87 3.19 7.95
C ASP A 271 19.43 2.33 6.80
N ARG A 272 19.01 1.05 6.71
CA ARG A 272 19.35 0.20 5.56
C ARG A 272 18.81 0.73 4.24
N ALA A 273 17.63 1.36 4.26
CA ALA A 273 17.06 1.99 3.08
C ALA A 273 17.94 3.14 2.58
N GLU A 274 18.48 3.95 3.50
CA GLU A 274 19.40 5.05 3.21
C GLU A 274 20.73 4.55 2.66
N GLU A 275 21.31 3.53 3.27
CA GLU A 275 22.53 2.86 2.78
C GLU A 275 22.33 2.30 1.36
N ALA A 276 21.21 1.60 1.12
CA ALA A 276 20.89 1.05 -0.20
C ALA A 276 20.62 2.14 -1.25
N ALA A 277 19.97 3.25 -0.87
CA ALA A 277 19.71 4.37 -1.77
C ALA A 277 20.98 5.15 -2.13
N ALA A 278 21.98 5.19 -1.23
CA ALA A 278 23.29 5.78 -1.52
C ALA A 278 24.14 4.89 -2.45
N GLY A 279 23.88 3.58 -2.47
CA GLY A 279 24.46 2.64 -3.43
C GLY A 279 23.91 2.86 -4.83
N LYS A 280 24.77 3.18 -5.80
CA LYS A 280 24.38 3.52 -7.19
C LYS A 280 23.63 2.42 -7.94
N GLU A 281 23.68 1.16 -7.49
CA GLU A 281 23.06 0.01 -8.18
C GLU A 281 21.73 -0.46 -7.53
N ASP A 282 21.39 0.00 -6.31
CA ASP A 282 20.30 -0.57 -5.50
C ASP A 282 19.19 0.44 -5.10
N GLY A 283 19.06 1.56 -5.81
CA GLY A 283 18.06 2.59 -5.48
C GLY A 283 16.61 2.08 -5.41
N GLU A 284 16.27 1.02 -6.16
CA GLU A 284 14.97 0.36 -6.04
C GLU A 284 14.80 -0.38 -4.72
N VAL A 285 15.84 -1.07 -4.23
CA VAL A 285 15.82 -1.76 -2.94
C VAL A 285 15.67 -0.75 -1.81
N GLY A 286 16.40 0.37 -1.86
CA GLY A 286 16.25 1.48 -0.92
C GLY A 286 14.81 2.00 -0.86
N ARG A 287 14.20 2.26 -2.02
CA ARG A 287 12.78 2.65 -2.12
C ARG A 287 11.83 1.63 -1.48
N GLN A 288 12.04 0.34 -1.75
CA GLN A 288 11.21 -0.73 -1.17
C GLN A 288 11.37 -0.80 0.35
N LEU A 289 12.59 -0.60 0.88
CA LEU A 289 12.86 -0.59 2.32
C LEU A 289 12.19 0.60 3.02
N TYR A 290 12.22 1.80 2.43
CA TYR A 290 11.47 2.94 2.96
C TYR A 290 9.96 2.69 3.00
N ASN A 291 9.39 2.16 1.91
CA ASN A 291 7.97 1.79 1.86
C ASN A 291 7.63 0.73 2.91
N ALA A 292 8.51 -0.26 3.12
CA ALA A 292 8.33 -1.26 4.15
C ALA A 292 8.33 -0.64 5.56
N ALA A 293 9.20 0.33 5.83
CA ALA A 293 9.21 1.06 7.11
C ALA A 293 7.93 1.90 7.30
N ILE A 294 7.41 2.52 6.24
CA ILE A 294 6.13 3.24 6.24
C ILE A 294 4.96 2.30 6.57
N ILE A 295 4.91 1.14 5.91
CA ILE A 295 3.86 0.14 6.13
C ILE A 295 3.94 -0.39 7.58
N ALA A 296 5.13 -0.78 8.05
CA ALA A 296 5.33 -1.26 9.42
C ALA A 296 4.91 -0.21 10.45
N GLN A 297 5.18 1.07 10.18
CA GLN A 297 4.71 2.18 11.02
C GLN A 297 3.19 2.27 11.10
N THR A 298 2.53 2.21 9.94
CA THR A 298 1.07 2.28 9.83
C THR A 298 0.42 1.11 10.56
N TYR A 299 0.90 -0.11 10.35
CA TYR A 299 0.36 -1.30 11.01
C TYR A 299 0.57 -1.30 12.52
N ALA A 300 1.69 -0.77 13.02
CA ALA A 300 1.92 -0.67 14.46
C ALA A 300 0.86 0.21 15.15
N TYR A 301 0.49 1.35 14.56
CA TYR A 301 -0.59 2.19 15.09
C TYR A 301 -1.99 1.59 14.93
N LEU A 302 -2.19 0.69 13.97
CA LEU A 302 -3.44 -0.09 13.85
C LEU A 302 -3.55 -1.20 14.91
N THR A 303 -2.42 -1.75 15.34
CA THR A 303 -2.38 -2.99 16.15
C THR A 303 -2.06 -2.76 17.62
N HIS A 304 -1.24 -1.74 17.93
CA HIS A 304 -0.80 -1.41 19.28
C HIS A 304 -1.02 0.08 19.61
N PRO A 305 -2.20 0.68 19.32
CA PRO A 305 -2.40 2.11 19.49
C PRO A 305 -2.24 2.56 20.95
N GLU A 306 -2.75 1.79 21.92
CA GLU A 306 -2.69 2.15 23.34
C GLU A 306 -1.24 2.21 23.85
N ASP A 307 -0.42 1.21 23.49
CA ASP A 307 0.99 1.15 23.88
C ASP A 307 1.81 2.28 23.26
N LEU A 308 1.48 2.69 22.03
CA LEU A 308 2.20 3.73 21.28
C LEU A 308 1.77 5.15 21.69
N HIS A 309 0.47 5.39 21.85
CA HIS A 309 -0.08 6.70 22.23
C HIS A 309 0.15 7.04 23.70
N SER A 310 0.39 6.05 24.55
CA SER A 310 0.75 6.27 25.96
C SER A 310 2.21 6.71 26.17
N GLN A 311 3.02 6.72 25.12
CA GLN A 311 4.44 7.08 25.21
C GLN A 311 4.65 8.60 25.38
N PRO A 312 5.78 9.03 26.00
CA PRO A 312 6.13 10.44 26.13
C PRO A 312 6.32 11.15 24.78
N GLU A 313 6.24 12.47 24.77
CA GLU A 313 6.39 13.32 23.57
C GLU A 313 7.66 13.02 22.75
N ALA A 314 8.78 12.74 23.43
CA ALA A 314 10.04 12.41 22.76
C ALA A 314 9.92 11.17 21.84
N PHE A 315 9.09 10.20 22.22
CA PHE A 315 8.80 9.03 21.40
C PHE A 315 7.97 9.41 20.18
N ALA A 316 6.90 10.17 20.35
CA ALA A 316 6.08 10.65 19.25
C ALA A 316 6.89 11.48 18.25
N LYS A 317 7.78 12.36 18.75
CA LYS A 317 8.76 13.08 17.92
C LYS A 317 9.65 12.12 17.13
N GLY A 318 10.16 11.06 17.76
CA GLY A 318 10.93 10.02 17.09
C GLY A 318 10.16 9.34 15.95
N VAL A 319 8.90 8.99 16.19
CA VAL A 319 8.01 8.40 15.17
C VAL A 319 7.77 9.36 14.01
N GLN A 320 7.45 10.63 14.28
CA GLN A 320 7.20 11.61 13.21
C GLN A 320 8.45 11.87 12.37
N ARG A 321 9.63 11.97 13.01
CA ARG A 321 10.90 12.13 12.31
C ARG A 321 11.25 10.91 11.48
N LEU A 322 10.96 9.71 11.97
CA LEU A 322 11.16 8.48 11.22
C LEU A 322 10.24 8.43 9.99
N ARG A 323 8.95 8.71 10.16
CA ARG A 323 8.00 8.76 9.03
C ARG A 323 8.42 9.79 7.99
N TRP A 324 8.73 11.01 8.43
CA TRP A 324 9.23 12.09 7.57
C TRP A 324 10.45 11.65 6.76
N ARG A 325 11.44 11.03 7.42
CA ARG A 325 12.66 10.53 6.77
C ARG A 325 12.34 9.48 5.70
N CYS A 326 11.41 8.57 5.98
CA CYS A 326 11.01 7.56 5.00
C CYS A 326 10.29 8.16 3.79
N GLU A 327 9.32 9.05 3.98
CA GLU A 327 8.59 9.71 2.88
C GLU A 327 9.55 10.53 2.00
N LEU A 328 10.44 11.31 2.63
CA LEU A 328 11.49 12.06 1.94
C LEU A 328 12.45 11.14 1.18
N GLY A 329 12.84 10.01 1.79
CA GLY A 329 13.71 8.99 1.20
C GLY A 329 13.11 8.29 -0.02
N VAL A 330 11.80 8.00 -0.01
CA VAL A 330 11.08 7.47 -1.18
C VAL A 330 11.14 8.46 -2.34
N GLY A 331 10.79 9.73 -2.08
CA GLY A 331 10.80 10.78 -3.09
C GLY A 331 12.18 11.00 -3.70
N ASN A 332 13.20 11.13 -2.85
CA ASN A 332 14.59 11.33 -3.28
C ASN A 332 15.12 10.16 -4.10
N SER A 333 14.84 8.92 -3.68
CA SER A 333 15.26 7.71 -4.41
C SER A 333 14.69 7.70 -5.83
N ILE A 334 13.43 8.10 -6.01
CA ILE A 334 12.79 8.14 -7.32
C ILE A 334 13.37 9.27 -8.19
N LEU A 335 13.56 10.48 -7.63
CA LEU A 335 14.17 11.57 -8.37
C LEU A 335 15.59 11.21 -8.84
N ALA A 336 16.39 10.55 -7.98
CA ALA A 336 17.74 10.10 -8.30
C ALA A 336 17.76 9.05 -9.44
N GLN A 337 16.82 8.10 -9.45
CA GLN A 337 16.70 7.11 -10.53
C GLN A 337 16.54 7.75 -11.92
N HIS A 338 15.95 8.94 -11.98
CA HIS A 338 15.70 9.68 -13.21
C HIS A 338 16.67 10.86 -13.42
N GLY A 339 17.72 10.98 -12.61
CA GLY A 339 18.73 12.05 -12.74
C GLY A 339 18.25 13.45 -12.35
N HIS A 340 17.17 13.53 -11.56
CA HIS A 340 16.60 14.77 -11.04
C HIS A 340 17.00 15.04 -9.57
N ASP A 341 18.03 14.36 -9.06
CA ASP A 341 18.56 14.52 -7.70
C ASP A 341 19.49 15.72 -7.53
N LYS A 342 20.02 16.25 -8.63
CA LYS A 342 20.92 17.41 -8.65
C LYS A 342 20.32 18.57 -9.45
N PRO A 343 20.55 19.83 -9.02
CA PRO A 343 20.35 20.96 -9.90
C PRO A 343 21.25 20.76 -11.12
N HIS A 344 20.69 20.96 -12.32
CA HIS A 344 21.46 20.88 -13.55
C HIS A 344 22.67 21.83 -13.43
N THR A 345 23.88 21.30 -13.24
CA THR A 345 25.12 22.08 -13.30
C THR A 345 25.10 22.84 -14.62
N HIS A 346 25.25 24.17 -14.54
CA HIS A 346 25.04 25.19 -15.59
C HIS A 346 25.86 25.01 -16.88
N THR A 347 25.69 23.90 -17.60
CA THR A 347 26.21 23.68 -18.95
C THR A 347 25.13 23.17 -19.90
N HIS A 348 23.89 23.67 -19.76
CA HIS A 348 22.92 23.56 -20.84
C HIS A 348 22.90 24.86 -21.63
N THR A 349 23.60 24.84 -22.76
CA THR A 349 23.13 25.54 -23.96
C THR A 349 21.62 25.30 -24.11
N HIS A 350 20.85 26.35 -24.34
CA HIS A 350 19.37 26.47 -24.42
C HIS A 350 18.63 25.53 -25.41
N THR A 351 19.14 24.34 -25.70
CA THR A 351 18.70 23.46 -26.79
C THR A 351 18.42 22.01 -26.37
N GLU A 352 18.41 21.67 -25.09
CA GLU A 352 17.87 20.37 -24.66
C GLU A 352 16.36 20.49 -24.44
N THR A 353 15.61 20.10 -25.48
CA THR A 353 14.21 19.71 -25.36
C THR A 353 14.04 18.79 -24.16
N GLN A 354 13.18 19.17 -23.20
CA GLN A 354 12.82 18.30 -22.07
C GLN A 354 12.56 16.87 -22.58
N PRO A 355 13.11 15.83 -21.92
CA PRO A 355 12.86 14.46 -22.32
C PRO A 355 11.35 14.23 -22.36
N SER A 356 10.87 13.64 -23.47
CA SER A 356 9.44 13.40 -23.65
C SER A 356 8.92 12.52 -22.51
N LEU A 357 7.95 13.03 -21.75
CA LEU A 357 7.40 12.34 -20.59
C LEU A 357 6.77 10.99 -21.00
N THR A 358 7.44 9.89 -20.67
CA THR A 358 6.91 8.54 -20.90
C THR A 358 5.87 8.19 -19.83
N PRO A 359 4.92 7.26 -20.07
CA PRO A 359 3.96 6.84 -19.05
C PRO A 359 4.59 6.34 -17.74
N ALA A 360 5.70 5.61 -17.84
CA ALA A 360 6.44 5.10 -16.68
C ALA A 360 7.10 6.24 -15.89
N LEU A 361 7.80 7.15 -16.58
CA LEU A 361 8.41 8.32 -15.96
C LEU A 361 7.34 9.22 -15.31
N ALA A 362 6.21 9.44 -15.97
CA ALA A 362 5.10 10.22 -15.42
C ALA A 362 4.56 9.62 -14.11
N ARG A 363 4.39 8.29 -14.05
CA ARG A 363 3.95 7.60 -12.83
C ARG A 363 4.97 7.72 -11.71
N ASP A 364 6.24 7.52 -12.03
CA ASP A 364 7.31 7.57 -11.04
C ASP A 364 7.47 9.00 -10.49
N LEU A 365 7.49 10.03 -11.34
CA LEU A 365 7.55 11.43 -10.90
C LEU A 365 6.33 11.87 -10.08
N LEU A 366 5.12 11.40 -10.43
CA LEU A 366 3.93 11.64 -9.58
C LEU A 366 4.06 10.94 -8.22
N THR A 367 4.64 9.73 -8.20
CA THR A 367 4.90 9.02 -6.93
C THR A 367 5.94 9.76 -6.08
N ALA A 368 6.97 10.33 -6.72
CA ALA A 368 7.97 11.16 -6.04
C ALA A 368 7.34 12.43 -5.47
N GLU A 369 6.56 13.16 -6.27
CA GLU A 369 5.83 14.35 -5.82
C GLU A 369 4.94 14.03 -4.62
N THR A 370 4.14 12.97 -4.68
CA THR A 370 3.25 12.58 -3.58
C THR A 370 4.02 12.27 -2.30
N ALA A 371 5.15 11.54 -2.39
CA ALA A 371 5.98 11.23 -1.23
C ALA A 371 6.66 12.48 -0.63
N LEU A 372 7.12 13.40 -1.48
CA LEU A 372 7.73 14.67 -1.05
C LEU A 372 6.71 15.62 -0.43
N SER A 373 5.51 15.69 -1.00
CA SER A 373 4.35 16.40 -0.44
C SER A 373 3.95 15.82 0.92
N ALA A 374 4.00 14.50 1.09
CA ALA A 374 3.76 13.84 2.37
C ALA A 374 4.83 14.21 3.43
N ALA A 375 6.11 14.19 3.05
CA ALA A 375 7.20 14.63 3.93
C ALA A 375 7.04 16.10 4.35
N LEU A 376 6.74 17.00 3.41
CA LEU A 376 6.47 18.40 3.70
C LEU A 376 5.26 18.58 4.62
N SER A 377 4.18 17.82 4.38
CA SER A 377 2.97 17.84 5.20
C SER A 377 3.25 17.45 6.65
N LEU A 378 4.17 16.50 6.88
CA LEU A 378 4.60 16.12 8.24
C LEU A 378 5.41 17.25 8.88
N ALA A 379 6.39 17.79 8.15
CA ALA A 379 7.29 18.82 8.67
C ALA A 379 6.59 20.15 9.00
N THR A 380 5.49 20.44 8.30
CA THR A 380 4.64 21.64 8.51
C THR A 380 3.38 21.37 9.33
N ASN A 381 3.18 20.12 9.77
CA ASN A 381 1.98 19.68 10.48
C ASN A 381 0.65 20.04 9.78
N SER A 382 0.60 19.88 8.46
CA SER A 382 -0.62 20.16 7.70
C SER A 382 -1.74 19.19 8.11
N PRO A 383 -2.96 19.71 8.38
CA PRO A 383 -4.11 18.90 8.80
C PRO A 383 -4.87 18.30 7.61
N SER A 384 -4.42 18.49 6.36
CA SER A 384 -5.16 18.01 5.20
C SER A 384 -5.02 16.49 5.02
N PRO A 385 -6.12 15.72 4.95
CA PRO A 385 -6.05 14.27 4.69
C PRO A 385 -5.49 13.92 3.31
N THR A 386 -5.52 14.86 2.36
CA THR A 386 -4.98 14.66 1.01
C THR A 386 -3.45 14.74 0.97
N SER A 387 -2.81 15.41 1.95
CA SER A 387 -1.36 15.59 1.99
C SER A 387 -0.71 14.89 3.17
N ASN A 388 -1.41 14.76 4.29
CA ASN A 388 -0.87 14.17 5.50
C ASN A 388 -0.92 12.63 5.40
N PRO A 389 0.24 11.96 5.40
CA PRO A 389 0.30 10.52 5.13
C PRO A 389 -0.34 9.69 6.26
N TRP A 390 -0.44 10.20 7.49
CA TRP A 390 -1.14 9.53 8.57
C TRP A 390 -2.65 9.60 8.40
N LEU A 391 -3.20 10.79 8.14
CA LEU A 391 -4.64 10.97 7.93
C LEU A 391 -5.14 10.24 6.68
N ALA A 392 -4.27 10.03 5.69
CA ALA A 392 -4.57 9.25 4.50
C ALA A 392 -4.64 7.73 4.75
N THR A 393 -3.99 7.23 5.81
CA THR A 393 -3.79 5.78 6.03
C THR A 393 -4.36 5.25 7.34
N LEU A 394 -4.63 6.12 8.32
CA LEU A 394 -5.14 5.76 9.64
C LEU A 394 -6.47 6.48 9.94
N PRO A 395 -7.37 5.85 10.71
CA PRO A 395 -8.44 6.55 11.39
C PRO A 395 -7.89 7.69 12.26
N VAL A 396 -8.61 8.81 12.34
CA VAL A 396 -8.16 10.04 13.02
C VAL A 396 -7.72 9.77 14.46
N ASP A 397 -8.42 8.91 15.19
CA ASP A 397 -8.12 8.58 16.59
C ASP A 397 -6.79 7.82 16.78
N LEU A 398 -6.26 7.22 15.71
CA LEU A 398 -5.02 6.45 15.73
C LEU A 398 -3.82 7.25 15.22
N VAL A 399 -4.03 8.47 14.72
CA VAL A 399 -2.97 9.31 14.16
C VAL A 399 -2.01 9.77 15.26
N PRO A 400 -0.70 9.45 15.18
CA PRO A 400 0.25 9.93 16.17
C PRO A 400 0.30 11.46 16.22
N PRO A 401 0.50 12.05 17.42
CA PRO A 401 0.60 13.50 17.55
C PRO A 401 1.80 14.02 16.76
N ASN A 402 1.68 15.25 16.27
CA ASN A 402 2.71 15.92 15.50
C ASN A 402 2.75 17.42 15.85
N ALA A 403 3.95 18.00 15.80
CA ALA A 403 4.15 19.43 16.00
C ALA A 403 5.21 19.96 15.04
N GLU A 404 4.94 21.11 14.42
CA GLU A 404 5.87 21.77 13.49
C GLU A 404 7.23 22.07 14.16
N ALA A 405 7.21 22.45 15.45
CA ALA A 405 8.42 22.74 16.23
C ALA A 405 9.37 21.53 16.41
N TRP A 406 8.97 20.33 16.00
CA TRP A 406 9.83 19.14 16.03
C TRP A 406 10.79 19.05 14.84
N PHE A 407 10.62 19.92 13.83
CA PHE A 407 11.43 20.01 12.63
C PHE A 407 12.12 21.38 12.55
N ALA A 408 13.39 21.39 12.18
CA ALA A 408 14.14 22.63 11.98
C ALA A 408 13.77 23.31 10.65
N ASP A 409 14.00 24.61 10.55
CA ASP A 409 13.78 25.40 9.31
C ASP A 409 14.55 24.80 8.14
N ALA A 410 15.80 24.39 8.36
CA ALA A 410 16.61 23.73 7.34
C ALA A 410 15.98 22.41 6.85
N GLU A 411 15.34 21.63 7.73
CA GLU A 411 14.66 20.38 7.37
C GLU A 411 13.40 20.66 6.53
N ARG A 412 12.65 21.69 6.91
CA ARG A 412 11.49 22.18 6.13
C ARG A 412 11.92 22.73 4.78
N GLY A 413 13.02 23.48 4.73
CA GLY A 413 13.63 23.99 3.50
C GLY A 413 14.06 22.88 2.54
N VAL A 414 14.61 21.77 3.06
CA VAL A 414 14.93 20.58 2.23
C VAL A 414 13.67 19.98 1.61
N CYS A 415 12.55 19.90 2.35
CA CYS A 415 11.28 19.41 1.78
C CYS A 415 10.80 20.28 0.63
N TRP A 416 10.80 21.61 0.81
CA TRP A 416 10.43 22.55 -0.24
C TRP A 416 11.33 22.46 -1.47
N TRP A 417 12.64 22.35 -1.26
CA TRP A 417 13.60 22.20 -2.35
C TRP A 417 13.33 20.93 -3.17
N ARG A 418 13.18 19.78 -2.51
CA ARG A 418 12.95 18.50 -3.19
C ARG A 418 11.60 18.47 -3.90
N LEU A 419 10.56 19.05 -3.30
CA LEU A 419 9.25 19.17 -3.96
C LEU A 419 9.34 20.08 -5.20
N GLY A 420 10.09 21.18 -5.13
CA GLY A 420 10.36 22.06 -6.26
C GLY A 420 11.04 21.34 -7.43
N LEU A 421 12.00 20.45 -7.15
CA LEU A 421 12.62 19.58 -8.18
C LEU A 421 11.59 18.65 -8.84
N ALA A 422 10.71 18.02 -8.06
CA ALA A 422 9.67 17.16 -8.60
C ALA A 422 8.67 17.93 -9.48
N HIS A 423 8.24 19.11 -9.04
CA HIS A 423 7.37 19.97 -9.85
C HIS A 423 8.06 20.46 -11.14
N ALA A 424 9.34 20.82 -11.08
CA ALA A 424 10.10 21.19 -12.27
C ALA A 424 10.20 20.02 -13.26
N ALA A 425 10.47 18.80 -12.77
CA ALA A 425 10.51 17.58 -13.58
C ALA A 425 9.16 17.24 -14.22
N LEU A 426 8.04 17.54 -13.55
CA LEU A 426 6.67 17.40 -14.07
C LEU A 426 6.27 18.54 -15.03
N GLY A 427 7.14 19.54 -15.21
CA GLY A 427 6.91 20.72 -16.05
C GLY A 427 5.88 21.68 -15.45
N GLU A 428 5.84 21.79 -14.12
CA GLU A 428 5.05 22.73 -13.31
C GLU A 428 5.94 23.85 -12.75
N PHE A 429 6.52 24.65 -13.64
CA PHE A 429 7.51 25.67 -13.26
C PHE A 429 6.97 26.73 -12.31
N LEU A 430 5.67 27.07 -12.36
CA LEU A 430 5.08 28.03 -11.43
C LEU A 430 5.04 27.49 -9.99
N PHE A 431 4.64 26.22 -9.81
CA PHE A 431 4.64 25.59 -8.49
C PHE A 431 6.07 25.37 -8.00
N ALA A 432 6.94 24.87 -8.89
CA ALA A 432 8.36 24.71 -8.59
C ALA A 432 9.01 26.02 -8.12
N ALA A 433 8.70 27.16 -8.77
CA ALA A 433 9.25 28.46 -8.38
C ALA A 433 8.82 28.84 -6.96
N GLY A 434 7.53 28.69 -6.63
CA GLY A 434 7.02 29.01 -5.29
C GLY A 434 7.58 28.09 -4.19
N ASP A 435 7.84 26.82 -4.51
CA ASP A 435 8.47 25.90 -3.57
C ASP A 435 9.94 26.23 -3.35
N LEU A 436 10.68 26.53 -4.43
CA LEU A 436 12.08 26.90 -4.35
C LEU A 436 12.30 28.27 -3.66
N GLU A 437 11.40 29.23 -3.87
CA GLU A 437 11.42 30.51 -3.15
C GLU A 437 11.38 30.29 -1.62
N ARG A 438 10.43 29.47 -1.14
CA ARG A 438 10.35 29.09 0.29
C ARG A 438 11.58 28.32 0.75
N ALA A 439 12.14 27.47 -0.11
CA ALA A 439 13.36 26.74 0.22
C ALA A 439 14.54 27.69 0.42
N VAL A 440 14.72 28.70 -0.45
CA VAL A 440 15.77 29.72 -0.30
C VAL A 440 15.59 30.50 1.00
N GLU A 441 14.38 30.96 1.31
CA GLU A 441 14.10 31.69 2.55
C GLU A 441 14.47 30.88 3.81
N MET A 442 14.17 29.58 3.83
CA MET A 442 14.43 28.71 4.98
C MET A 442 15.88 28.20 5.06
N LEU A 443 16.55 28.04 3.91
CA LEU A 443 17.93 27.54 3.84
C LEU A 443 18.97 28.67 3.95
N GLY A 444 18.59 29.92 3.68
CA GLY A 444 19.45 31.10 3.60
C GLY A 444 20.24 31.48 4.87
N GLY A 445 20.08 30.74 5.96
CA GLY A 445 20.91 30.83 7.18
C GLY A 445 21.95 29.70 7.36
N GLY A 446 22.12 28.80 6.39
CA GLY A 446 22.88 27.56 6.50
C GLY A 446 24.06 27.41 5.53
N ASP A 447 24.29 26.17 5.06
CA ASP A 447 25.36 25.79 4.12
C ASP A 447 25.32 26.64 2.83
N ALA A 448 26.35 27.47 2.63
CA ALA A 448 26.41 28.44 1.55
C ALA A 448 26.47 27.78 0.16
N GLU A 449 27.05 26.59 0.04
CA GLU A 449 27.14 25.86 -1.24
C GLU A 449 25.76 25.36 -1.66
N ARG A 450 25.05 24.70 -0.74
CA ARG A 450 23.68 24.23 -0.96
C ARG A 450 22.70 25.39 -1.21
N THR A 451 22.87 26.51 -0.51
CA THR A 451 22.01 27.69 -0.70
C THR A 451 22.18 28.26 -2.12
N GLY A 452 23.43 28.42 -2.58
CA GLY A 452 23.70 28.89 -3.95
C GLY A 452 23.18 27.94 -5.04
N GLU A 453 23.22 26.63 -4.80
CA GLU A 453 22.61 25.64 -5.69
C GLU A 453 21.09 25.79 -5.82
N VAL A 454 20.39 26.00 -4.71
CA VAL A 454 18.93 26.17 -4.70
C VAL A 454 18.52 27.51 -5.31
N GLU A 455 19.27 28.58 -5.05
CA GLU A 455 19.07 29.89 -5.68
C GLU A 455 19.25 29.83 -7.20
N GLY A 456 20.31 29.18 -7.69
CA GLY A 456 20.53 28.99 -9.12
C GLY A 456 19.40 28.20 -9.79
N LEU A 457 18.89 27.18 -9.11
CA LEU A 457 17.73 26.41 -9.57
C LEU A 457 16.45 27.26 -9.57
N PHE A 458 16.22 28.07 -8.55
CA PHE A 458 15.08 28.99 -8.47
C PHE A 458 15.07 29.96 -9.66
N GLU A 459 16.20 30.59 -9.98
CA GLU A 459 16.31 31.50 -11.11
C GLU A 459 16.04 30.81 -12.46
N TRP A 460 16.57 29.60 -12.64
CA TRP A 460 16.30 28.81 -13.84
C TRP A 460 14.81 28.44 -13.98
N VAL A 461 14.19 27.95 -12.90
CA VAL A 461 12.76 27.60 -12.90
C VAL A 461 11.92 28.84 -13.19
N ARG A 462 12.23 29.97 -12.54
CA ARG A 462 11.53 31.25 -12.74
C ARG A 462 11.62 31.74 -14.18
N GLY A 463 12.80 31.64 -14.80
CA GLY A 463 13.01 31.95 -16.21
C GLY A 463 12.29 31.00 -17.19
N SER A 464 11.94 29.80 -16.73
CA SER A 464 11.25 28.77 -17.52
C SER A 464 9.71 28.81 -17.37
N ILE A 465 9.16 29.76 -16.61
CA ILE A 465 7.71 29.92 -16.44
C ILE A 465 7.11 30.41 -17.75
N ASP A 466 6.22 29.58 -18.31
CA ASP A 466 5.28 29.98 -19.36
C ASP A 466 4.02 30.56 -18.71
N TRP A 467 3.89 31.89 -18.73
CA TRP A 467 2.76 32.62 -18.14
C TRP A 467 1.43 32.42 -18.88
N GLU A 468 1.45 31.88 -20.10
CA GLU A 468 0.22 31.55 -20.83
C GLU A 468 -0.34 30.19 -20.39
N ARG A 469 0.50 29.35 -19.78
CA ARG A 469 0.14 28.01 -19.33
C ARG A 469 -0.58 28.04 -17.99
N ARG A 470 -1.70 27.32 -17.88
CA ARG A 470 -2.47 27.30 -16.63
C ARG A 470 -1.76 26.44 -15.57
N PRO A 471 -1.78 26.85 -14.29
CA PRO A 471 -1.23 26.04 -13.20
C PRO A 471 -1.90 24.66 -13.12
N GLY A 472 -1.11 23.61 -12.88
CA GLY A 472 -1.60 22.24 -12.74
C GLY A 472 -1.79 21.47 -14.06
N GLU A 473 -1.49 22.06 -15.21
CA GLU A 473 -1.55 21.36 -16.50
C GLU A 473 -0.49 20.26 -16.65
N GLY A 474 0.70 20.45 -16.10
CA GLY A 474 1.78 19.45 -16.06
C GLY A 474 1.39 18.21 -15.26
N LEU A 475 0.88 18.41 -14.04
CA LEU A 475 0.34 17.34 -13.19
C LEU A 475 -0.79 16.61 -13.89
N ARG A 476 -1.73 17.34 -14.52
CA ARG A 476 -2.82 16.72 -15.28
C ARG A 476 -2.29 15.90 -16.47
N ARG A 477 -1.33 16.41 -17.23
CA ARG A 477 -0.71 15.67 -18.35
C ARG A 477 -0.01 14.42 -17.85
N ALA A 478 0.79 14.52 -16.80
CA ALA A 478 1.46 13.39 -16.17
C ALA A 478 0.44 12.35 -15.67
N ALA A 479 -0.63 12.78 -15.00
CA ALA A 479 -1.67 11.90 -14.48
C ALA A 479 -2.43 11.18 -15.61
N VAL A 480 -2.72 11.87 -16.72
CA VAL A 480 -3.33 11.26 -17.91
C VAL A 480 -2.39 10.24 -18.54
N LEU A 481 -1.08 10.54 -18.62
CA LEU A 481 -0.08 9.64 -19.19
C LEU A 481 0.14 8.40 -18.31
N ALA A 482 0.25 8.56 -17.00
CA ALA A 482 0.42 7.47 -16.04
C ALA A 482 -0.73 6.46 -16.06
N ARG A 483 -1.94 6.88 -16.44
CA ARG A 483 -3.13 6.02 -16.56
C ARG A 483 -3.20 5.19 -17.86
N ARG A 484 -2.29 5.38 -18.81
CA ARG A 484 -2.31 4.69 -20.12
C ARG A 484 -1.66 3.30 -20.12
N VAL A 485 -1.13 2.85 -18.98
CA VAL A 485 -0.48 1.54 -18.81
C VAL A 485 -1.47 0.51 -18.26
#